data_AF-A0A8T7D549-F1
#
_entry.id   AF-A0A8T7D549-F1
#
_cell.length_a   1.000
_cell.length_b   1.000
_cell.length_c   1.000
_cell.angle_alpha   90.00
_cell.angle_beta   90.00
_cell.angle_gamma   90.00
#
_symmetry.space_group_name_H-M   'P 1'
#
loop_
_entity.id
_entity.type
_entity.pdbx_description
1 polymer ?
#
loop_
_entity_poly.entity_id
_entity_poly.type
_entity_poly.pdbx_seq_one_letter_code
_entity_poly.pdbx_strand_id
1 'polypeptide(L)'
;MKALFLTNEYPPNIYGGAGVHVDYLTRELAKLVNVEVRCFGDQKSETEHLKVTGHGLDNQMFSHTDKMLKSPLQAVNRCIGFGADPVDADLVHCHTWYTHFGGILAKQIYGIPLVITTHSLEPLRPWKREQLGRGYDLSCWIEKTAMEMADCIIAVSHGMKEDVLRLFDVNPEKIEVIYNGIDTDEYQPVTTRDSLEKYGVDPNIPYVLFVGRITRQKGIIHLVNAISYLDPGIQVVLCAGAPDTEEIAKEMHDGVSAVQKARENIVWIDEMVSKKAAIELYANAAVFCCPSIYEPFGIINLEAMACATPVVASAVGGIKEVVIHEETGFLVHLDQYQESPFEARNPDEFARALAEPINLLMRDEALRRRMGNAGRERVMEVFSWHAIAREVRDLYQGLVEPWEHK
;
A
#
# COMPACT_ATOMS: atom_id res chain seq x y z
N MET A 1 19.40 6.17 -20.80
CA MET A 1 18.98 5.31 -19.67
C MET A 1 17.63 4.69 -19.93
N LYS A 2 17.51 3.37 -19.79
CA LYS A 2 16.29 2.56 -19.87
C LYS A 2 16.18 1.69 -18.62
N ALA A 3 15.05 1.77 -17.92
CA ALA A 3 14.79 0.96 -16.72
C ALA A 3 13.77 -0.15 -17.01
N LEU A 4 14.09 -1.40 -16.64
CA LEU A 4 13.16 -2.53 -16.68
C LEU A 4 12.48 -2.70 -15.33
N PHE A 5 11.19 -2.41 -15.25
CA PHE A 5 10.35 -2.66 -14.09
C PHE A 5 9.76 -4.05 -14.16
N LEU A 6 9.99 -4.85 -13.11
CA LEU A 6 9.29 -6.11 -12.90
C LEU A 6 8.29 -5.90 -11.77
N THR A 7 7.00 -6.01 -12.11
CA THR A 7 5.91 -5.90 -11.13
C THR A 7 4.98 -7.11 -11.22
N ASN A 8 4.24 -7.38 -10.14
CA ASN A 8 3.12 -8.30 -10.23
C ASN A 8 1.97 -7.58 -10.95
N GLU A 9 1.43 -6.54 -10.32
CA GLU A 9 0.24 -5.80 -10.75
C GLU A 9 0.60 -4.58 -11.60
N TYR A 10 -0.21 -4.31 -12.62
CA TYR A 10 -0.17 -3.12 -13.47
C TYR A 10 -1.52 -2.94 -14.18
N PRO A 11 -1.98 -1.72 -14.54
CA PRO A 11 -3.30 -1.53 -15.16
C PRO A 11 -3.51 -2.42 -16.39
N PRO A 12 -4.71 -2.98 -16.60
CA PRO A 12 -5.94 -2.75 -15.81
C PRO A 12 -6.05 -3.63 -14.55
N ASN A 13 -5.04 -4.44 -14.23
CA ASN A 13 -5.09 -5.47 -13.19
C ASN A 13 -4.42 -5.03 -11.88
N ILE A 14 -4.89 -3.94 -11.28
CA ILE A 14 -4.43 -3.48 -9.96
C ILE A 14 -5.49 -3.78 -8.91
N TYR A 15 -5.06 -4.33 -7.76
CA TYR A 15 -5.90 -4.55 -6.59
C TYR A 15 -5.22 -4.18 -5.27
N GLY A 16 -3.94 -3.81 -5.28
CA GLY A 16 -3.19 -3.39 -4.10
C GLY A 16 -2.33 -2.14 -4.33
N GLY A 17 -1.86 -1.56 -3.22
CA GLY A 17 -1.07 -0.32 -3.25
C GLY A 17 0.27 -0.43 -3.99
N ALA A 18 0.87 -1.62 -4.06
CA ALA A 18 2.11 -1.82 -4.82
C ALA A 18 1.89 -1.65 -6.33
N GLY A 19 0.77 -2.15 -6.88
CA GLY A 19 0.41 -1.94 -8.28
C GLY A 19 0.13 -0.47 -8.59
N VAL A 20 -0.56 0.22 -7.66
CA VAL A 20 -0.80 1.67 -7.75
C VAL A 20 0.51 2.46 -7.76
N HIS A 21 1.45 2.13 -6.85
CA HIS A 21 2.78 2.75 -6.81
C HIS A 21 3.48 2.60 -8.16
N VAL A 22 3.54 1.39 -8.72
CA VAL A 22 4.26 1.14 -9.97
C VAL A 22 3.62 1.91 -11.11
N ASP A 23 2.28 1.94 -11.20
CA ASP A 23 1.56 2.68 -12.23
C ASP A 23 1.91 4.19 -12.24
N TYR A 24 1.86 4.85 -11.09
CA TYR A 24 2.18 6.28 -11.04
C TYR A 24 3.68 6.53 -11.23
N LEU A 25 4.54 5.74 -10.59
CA LEU A 25 5.99 5.91 -10.70
C LEU A 25 6.43 5.77 -12.15
N THR A 26 5.99 4.75 -12.87
CA THR A 26 6.41 4.53 -14.26
C THR A 26 5.89 5.61 -15.20
N ARG A 27 4.68 6.15 -14.97
CA ARG A 27 4.13 7.28 -15.76
C ARG A 27 4.94 8.56 -15.59
N GLU A 28 5.29 8.91 -14.35
CA GLU A 28 6.08 10.12 -14.10
C GLU A 28 7.54 9.94 -14.52
N LEU A 29 8.11 8.75 -14.28
CA LEU A 29 9.48 8.45 -14.63
C LEU A 29 9.69 8.34 -16.15
N ALA A 30 8.68 7.89 -16.90
CA ALA A 30 8.71 7.87 -18.36
C ALA A 30 8.80 9.27 -19.00
N LYS A 31 8.52 10.35 -18.25
CA LYS A 31 8.78 11.72 -18.70
C LYS A 31 10.27 12.09 -18.66
N LEU A 32 11.09 11.27 -18.00
CA LEU A 32 12.49 11.54 -17.70
C LEU A 32 13.44 10.54 -18.35
N VAL A 33 13.03 9.27 -18.49
CA VAL A 33 13.84 8.15 -19.01
C VAL A 33 12.95 7.14 -19.74
N ASN A 34 13.55 6.22 -20.50
CA ASN A 34 12.78 5.12 -21.09
C ASN A 34 12.44 4.07 -20.02
N VAL A 35 11.20 3.60 -20.00
CA VAL A 35 10.69 2.62 -19.04
C VAL A 35 10.06 1.45 -19.77
N GLU A 36 10.44 0.24 -19.38
CA GLU A 36 9.74 -0.98 -19.77
C GLU A 36 9.17 -1.66 -18.54
N VAL A 37 7.90 -2.03 -18.56
CA VAL A 37 7.21 -2.74 -17.48
C VAL A 37 6.86 -4.14 -17.94
N ARG A 38 7.22 -5.15 -17.16
CA ARG A 38 6.75 -6.52 -17.31
C ARG A 38 5.91 -6.91 -16.10
N CYS A 39 4.68 -7.37 -16.34
CA CYS A 39 3.68 -7.67 -15.32
C CYS A 39 2.94 -8.98 -15.60
N PHE A 40 2.04 -9.41 -14.71
CA PHE A 40 1.09 -10.47 -15.09
C PHE A 40 -0.06 -9.91 -15.94
N GLY A 41 -0.66 -10.79 -16.74
CA GLY A 41 -1.85 -10.52 -17.54
C GLY A 41 -1.56 -10.58 -19.03
N ASP A 42 -2.37 -9.90 -19.83
CA ASP A 42 -2.33 -9.86 -21.30
C ASP A 42 -2.12 -8.43 -21.83
N GLN A 43 -1.70 -7.51 -20.97
CA GLN A 43 -1.41 -6.13 -21.30
C GLN A 43 -0.41 -6.04 -22.45
N LYS A 44 -0.68 -5.17 -23.42
CA LYS A 44 0.29 -4.78 -24.44
C LYS A 44 0.04 -3.31 -24.78
N SER A 45 0.90 -2.44 -24.26
CA SER A 45 0.84 -1.01 -24.58
C SER A 45 2.23 -0.44 -24.78
N GLU A 46 2.32 0.56 -25.65
CA GLU A 46 3.58 1.22 -25.97
C GLU A 46 3.29 2.68 -26.30
N THR A 47 4.06 3.56 -25.67
CA THR A 47 4.14 5.00 -25.92
C THR A 47 5.59 5.33 -26.24
N GLU A 48 5.93 6.61 -26.45
CA GLU A 48 7.30 7.01 -26.79
C GLU A 48 8.34 6.55 -25.76
N HIS A 49 8.01 6.61 -24.46
CA HIS A 49 8.96 6.32 -23.38
C HIS A 49 8.49 5.24 -22.39
N LEU A 50 7.30 4.68 -22.57
CA LEU A 50 6.75 3.64 -21.70
C LEU A 50 6.19 2.48 -22.51
N LYS A 51 6.75 1.30 -22.29
CA LYS A 51 6.30 0.02 -22.85
C LYS A 51 5.84 -0.92 -21.74
N VAL A 52 4.72 -1.62 -21.95
CA VAL A 52 4.14 -2.54 -20.97
C VAL A 52 3.85 -3.87 -21.65
N THR A 53 4.33 -4.95 -21.04
CA THR A 53 4.12 -6.33 -21.50
C THR A 53 3.56 -7.18 -20.35
N GLY A 54 2.38 -7.74 -20.55
CA GLY A 54 1.76 -8.71 -19.67
C GLY A 54 2.19 -10.14 -20.01
N HIS A 55 2.45 -10.93 -18.98
CA HIS A 55 2.71 -12.36 -19.08
C HIS A 55 1.52 -13.15 -18.51
N GLY A 56 0.91 -13.97 -19.38
CA GLY A 56 -0.31 -14.71 -19.08
C GLY A 56 -0.22 -15.57 -17.81
N LEU A 57 -1.33 -15.64 -17.08
CA LEU A 57 -1.46 -16.43 -15.84
C LEU A 57 -1.81 -17.90 -16.08
N ASP A 58 -2.44 -18.19 -17.22
CA ASP A 58 -2.87 -19.55 -17.57
C ASP A 58 -1.72 -20.36 -18.14
N ASN A 59 -1.27 -21.30 -17.34
CA ASN A 59 -0.32 -22.32 -17.75
C ASN A 59 -0.84 -23.68 -17.29
N GLN A 60 -1.15 -24.56 -18.27
CA GLN A 60 -1.61 -25.92 -18.02
C GLN A 60 -0.63 -26.73 -17.15
N MET A 61 0.64 -26.30 -17.09
CA MET A 61 1.67 -26.87 -16.20
C MET A 61 1.24 -26.95 -14.73
N PHE A 62 0.39 -26.03 -14.26
CA PHE A 62 -0.03 -25.96 -12.85
C PHE A 62 -1.47 -26.42 -12.61
N SER A 63 -2.08 -27.16 -13.54
CA SER A 63 -3.47 -27.63 -13.44
C SER A 63 -3.70 -28.61 -12.28
N HIS A 64 -2.67 -29.40 -11.93
CA HIS A 64 -2.70 -30.40 -10.86
C HIS A 64 -1.98 -29.96 -9.58
N THR A 65 -1.50 -28.72 -9.52
CA THR A 65 -0.77 -28.19 -8.37
C THR A 65 -1.73 -27.89 -7.22
N ASP A 66 -1.28 -28.16 -5.99
CA ASP A 66 -1.98 -27.75 -4.77
C ASP A 66 -2.31 -26.25 -4.78
N LYS A 67 -3.50 -25.88 -4.30
CA LYS A 67 -4.02 -24.51 -4.35
C LYS A 67 -3.08 -23.50 -3.67
N MET A 68 -2.45 -23.86 -2.55
CA MET A 68 -1.54 -22.98 -1.81
C MET A 68 -0.18 -22.81 -2.51
N LEU A 69 0.24 -23.81 -3.28
CA LEU A 69 1.53 -23.80 -4.00
C LEU A 69 1.43 -23.20 -5.40
N LYS A 70 0.23 -23.13 -5.97
CA LYS A 70 0.01 -22.65 -7.34
C LYS A 70 0.50 -21.21 -7.53
N SER A 71 0.14 -20.29 -6.65
CA SER A 71 0.52 -18.87 -6.77
C SER A 71 2.05 -18.65 -6.70
N PRO A 72 2.79 -19.21 -5.72
CA PRO A 72 4.25 -19.11 -5.70
C PRO A 72 4.94 -19.71 -6.92
N LEU A 73 4.52 -20.88 -7.38
CA LEU A 73 5.13 -21.52 -8.55
C LEU A 73 4.85 -20.74 -9.84
N GLN A 74 3.64 -20.20 -10.00
CA GLN A 74 3.31 -19.30 -11.11
C GLN A 74 4.16 -18.02 -11.09
N ALA A 75 4.47 -17.47 -9.91
CA ALA A 75 5.34 -16.30 -9.77
C ALA A 75 6.78 -16.59 -10.26
N VAL A 76 7.34 -17.73 -9.85
CA VAL A 76 8.67 -18.17 -10.32
C VAL A 76 8.66 -18.40 -11.83
N ASN A 77 7.63 -19.07 -12.37
CA ASN A 77 7.51 -19.27 -13.82
C ASN A 77 7.41 -17.94 -14.59
N ARG A 78 6.65 -16.96 -14.07
CA ARG A 78 6.61 -15.62 -14.68
C ARG A 78 7.96 -14.95 -14.66
N CYS A 79 8.72 -15.06 -13.56
CA CYS A 79 10.08 -14.53 -13.48
C CYS A 79 11.01 -15.12 -14.55
N ILE A 80 10.89 -16.41 -14.85
CA ILE A 80 11.61 -17.05 -15.96
C ILE A 80 11.16 -16.44 -17.30
N GLY A 81 9.85 -16.27 -17.51
CA GLY A 81 9.30 -15.60 -18.69
C GLY A 81 9.80 -14.17 -18.86
N PHE A 82 9.84 -13.38 -17.79
CA PHE A 82 10.44 -12.05 -17.79
C PHE A 82 11.90 -12.10 -18.21
N GLY A 83 12.68 -13.10 -17.78
CA GLY A 83 14.08 -13.24 -18.17
C GLY A 83 14.29 -13.80 -19.59
N ALA A 84 13.29 -14.44 -20.20
CA ALA A 84 13.41 -15.06 -21.53
C ALA A 84 13.25 -14.06 -22.68
N ASP A 85 12.44 -13.02 -22.47
CA ASP A 85 12.30 -11.93 -23.43
C ASP A 85 13.57 -11.06 -23.46
N PRO A 86 14.04 -10.58 -24.63
CA PRO A 86 15.26 -9.79 -24.74
C PRO A 86 15.28 -8.61 -23.76
N VAL A 87 16.40 -8.41 -23.06
CA VAL A 87 16.59 -7.30 -22.12
C VAL A 87 17.71 -6.40 -22.65
N ASP A 88 17.35 -5.16 -22.98
CA ASP A 88 18.20 -4.06 -23.44
C ASP A 88 18.16 -2.86 -22.45
N ALA A 89 17.73 -3.11 -21.21
CA ALA A 89 17.67 -2.11 -20.15
C ALA A 89 19.02 -1.96 -19.45
N ASP A 90 19.27 -0.79 -18.88
CA ASP A 90 20.49 -0.47 -18.13
C ASP A 90 20.42 -0.94 -16.67
N LEU A 91 19.22 -1.18 -16.14
CA LEU A 91 18.96 -1.73 -14.81
C LEU A 91 17.61 -2.45 -14.74
N VAL A 92 17.45 -3.29 -13.72
CA VAL A 92 16.17 -3.92 -13.37
C VAL A 92 15.68 -3.40 -12.01
N HIS A 93 14.41 -3.01 -11.93
CA HIS A 93 13.75 -2.57 -10.71
C HIS A 93 12.57 -3.49 -10.37
N CYS A 94 12.69 -4.24 -9.28
CA CYS A 94 11.69 -5.17 -8.81
C CYS A 94 10.75 -4.56 -7.77
N HIS A 95 9.47 -4.92 -7.88
CA HIS A 95 8.45 -4.62 -6.90
C HIS A 95 7.77 -5.89 -6.44
N THR A 96 7.76 -6.11 -5.12
CA THR A 96 7.22 -7.29 -4.42
C THR A 96 7.97 -8.61 -4.70
N TRP A 97 7.94 -9.54 -3.74
CA TRP A 97 8.63 -10.84 -3.85
C TRP A 97 8.28 -11.63 -5.11
N TYR A 98 7.08 -11.42 -5.67
CA TYR A 98 6.61 -12.05 -6.90
C TYR A 98 7.54 -11.84 -8.10
N THR A 99 8.41 -10.82 -8.06
CA THR A 99 9.31 -10.44 -9.16
C THR A 99 10.78 -10.51 -8.81
N HIS A 100 11.11 -10.71 -7.53
CA HIS A 100 12.47 -10.74 -7.01
C HIS A 100 13.34 -11.81 -7.69
N PHE A 101 12.77 -12.99 -7.98
CA PHE A 101 13.49 -14.02 -8.73
C PHE A 101 13.82 -13.58 -10.16
N GLY A 102 12.93 -12.83 -10.81
CA GLY A 102 13.16 -12.25 -12.13
C GLY A 102 14.27 -11.20 -12.10
N GLY A 103 14.34 -10.40 -11.03
CA GLY A 103 15.45 -9.46 -10.78
C GLY A 103 16.80 -10.15 -10.59
N ILE A 104 16.83 -11.24 -9.81
CA ILE A 104 18.02 -12.08 -9.65
C ILE A 104 18.49 -12.61 -11.02
N LEU A 105 17.58 -13.17 -11.82
CA LEU A 105 17.90 -13.68 -13.15
C LEU A 105 18.41 -12.56 -14.06
N ALA A 106 17.77 -11.39 -14.05
CA ALA A 106 18.17 -10.28 -14.88
C ALA A 106 19.59 -9.79 -14.53
N LYS A 107 19.89 -9.66 -13.23
CA LYS A 107 21.24 -9.33 -12.76
C LYS A 107 22.29 -10.34 -13.21
N GLN A 108 22.00 -11.64 -13.07
CA GLN A 108 22.97 -12.69 -13.35
C GLN A 108 23.18 -12.95 -14.84
N ILE A 109 22.11 -12.91 -15.64
CA ILE A 109 22.14 -13.26 -17.06
C ILE A 109 22.52 -12.07 -17.92
N TYR A 110 21.96 -10.89 -17.61
CA TYR A 110 22.16 -9.68 -18.42
C TYR A 110 23.22 -8.75 -17.81
N GLY A 111 23.68 -9.02 -16.60
CA GLY A 111 24.77 -8.26 -15.99
C GLY A 111 24.39 -6.81 -15.71
N ILE A 112 23.15 -6.54 -15.27
CA ILE A 112 22.65 -5.19 -14.97
C ILE A 112 22.33 -5.03 -13.47
N PRO A 113 22.37 -3.80 -12.91
CA PRO A 113 22.06 -3.55 -11.51
C PRO A 113 20.63 -3.97 -11.12
N LEU A 114 20.51 -4.55 -9.93
CA LEU A 114 19.24 -4.92 -9.30
C LEU A 114 18.83 -3.87 -8.26
N VAL A 115 17.74 -3.17 -8.55
CA VAL A 115 17.05 -2.26 -7.62
C VAL A 115 15.79 -2.95 -7.08
N ILE A 116 15.51 -2.81 -5.79
CA ILE A 116 14.29 -3.37 -5.17
C ILE A 116 13.59 -2.28 -4.34
N THR A 117 12.30 -2.02 -4.60
CA THR A 117 11.47 -1.24 -3.68
C THR A 117 10.75 -2.15 -2.70
N THR A 118 10.91 -1.91 -1.40
CA THR A 118 10.27 -2.70 -0.34
C THR A 118 8.89 -2.15 0.02
N HIS A 119 7.84 -2.73 -0.56
CA HIS A 119 6.44 -2.42 -0.23
C HIS A 119 5.94 -3.10 1.05
N SER A 120 6.61 -4.17 1.44
CA SER A 120 6.37 -5.00 2.63
C SER A 120 7.49 -6.03 2.71
N LEU A 121 7.64 -6.69 3.85
CA LEU A 121 8.63 -7.76 4.03
C LEU A 121 7.89 -9.04 4.43
N GLU A 122 8.14 -10.15 3.72
CA GLU A 122 7.50 -11.43 3.98
C GLU A 122 7.63 -11.83 5.47
N PRO A 123 8.81 -11.76 6.14
CA PRO A 123 8.94 -12.09 7.57
C PRO A 123 8.03 -11.29 8.52
N LEU A 124 7.54 -10.13 8.10
CA LEU A 124 6.66 -9.27 8.89
C LEU A 124 5.19 -9.33 8.44
N ARG A 125 4.84 -10.20 7.47
CA ARG A 125 3.44 -10.38 7.06
C ARG A 125 2.76 -11.38 7.97
N PRO A 126 1.87 -10.92 8.88
CA PRO A 126 1.14 -11.86 9.72
C PRO A 126 0.16 -12.66 8.84
N TRP A 127 -0.14 -13.88 9.26
CA TRP A 127 -1.12 -14.77 8.62
C TRP A 127 -0.78 -15.25 7.19
N LYS A 128 0.44 -15.01 6.70
CA LYS A 128 0.83 -15.39 5.32
C LYS A 128 1.10 -16.88 5.16
N ARG A 129 1.57 -17.53 6.23
CA ARG A 129 1.79 -18.98 6.27
C ARG A 129 0.47 -19.76 6.14
N GLU A 130 -0.61 -19.22 6.67
CA GLU A 130 -1.96 -19.75 6.59
C GLU A 130 -2.51 -19.63 5.17
N GLN A 131 -2.14 -18.57 4.43
CA GLN A 131 -2.53 -18.37 3.03
C GLN A 131 -1.75 -19.26 2.04
N LEU A 132 -0.44 -19.45 2.27
CA LEU A 132 0.46 -20.09 1.29
C LEU A 132 1.05 -21.43 1.74
N GLY A 133 0.82 -21.87 2.98
CA GLY A 133 1.46 -23.05 3.54
C GLY A 133 2.99 -22.96 3.43
N ARG A 134 3.62 -24.01 2.90
CA ARG A 134 5.07 -24.02 2.62
C ARG A 134 5.48 -23.16 1.41
N GLY A 135 4.52 -22.68 0.62
CA GLY A 135 4.77 -21.66 -0.40
C GLY A 135 5.31 -20.35 0.18
N TYR A 136 5.00 -20.08 1.45
CA TYR A 136 5.58 -18.96 2.20
C TYR A 136 7.08 -19.14 2.49
N ASP A 137 7.56 -20.38 2.67
CA ASP A 137 8.99 -20.63 2.85
C ASP A 137 9.76 -20.28 1.56
N LEU A 138 9.16 -20.55 0.40
CA LEU A 138 9.71 -20.18 -0.91
C LEU A 138 9.73 -18.65 -1.10
N SER A 139 8.64 -17.94 -0.76
CA SER A 139 8.62 -16.47 -0.88
C SER A 139 9.64 -15.81 0.05
N CYS A 140 9.79 -16.28 1.28
CA CYS A 140 10.81 -15.81 2.23
C CYS A 140 12.23 -16.04 1.70
N TRP A 141 12.50 -17.22 1.13
CA TRP A 141 13.81 -17.53 0.56
C TRP A 141 14.13 -16.65 -0.67
N ILE A 142 13.17 -16.47 -1.59
CA ILE A 142 13.32 -15.59 -2.76
C ILE A 142 13.55 -14.14 -2.30
N GLU A 143 12.75 -13.64 -1.36
CA GLU A 143 12.87 -12.28 -0.85
C GLU A 143 14.24 -12.06 -0.22
N LYS A 144 14.65 -12.90 0.73
CA LYS A 144 15.97 -12.82 1.38
C LYS A 144 17.10 -12.81 0.35
N THR A 145 17.06 -13.75 -0.59
CA THR A 145 18.11 -13.88 -1.61
C THR A 145 18.21 -12.62 -2.47
N ALA A 146 17.08 -12.09 -2.94
CA ALA A 146 17.09 -10.90 -3.79
C ALA A 146 17.52 -9.64 -3.02
N MET A 147 17.06 -9.47 -1.78
CA MET A 147 17.41 -8.34 -0.91
C MET A 147 18.92 -8.30 -0.65
N GLU A 148 19.53 -9.43 -0.28
CA GLU A 148 20.97 -9.54 -0.02
C GLU A 148 21.82 -9.42 -1.30
N MET A 149 21.23 -9.67 -2.47
CA MET A 149 21.88 -9.51 -3.77
C MET A 149 21.72 -8.13 -4.41
N ALA A 150 20.80 -7.30 -3.91
CA ALA A 150 20.48 -6.01 -4.51
C ALA A 150 21.71 -5.07 -4.58
N ASP A 151 21.79 -4.30 -5.65
CA ASP A 151 22.75 -3.19 -5.76
C ASP A 151 22.21 -1.95 -5.06
N CYS A 152 20.89 -1.79 -5.05
CA CYS A 152 20.20 -0.76 -4.28
C CYS A 152 18.84 -1.24 -3.80
N ILE A 153 18.45 -0.81 -2.60
CA ILE A 153 17.14 -1.06 -2.01
C ILE A 153 16.51 0.31 -1.74
N ILE A 154 15.31 0.51 -2.27
CA ILE A 154 14.47 1.65 -1.96
C ILE A 154 13.53 1.25 -0.83
N ALA A 155 13.79 1.77 0.37
CA ALA A 155 12.90 1.68 1.51
C ALA A 155 11.86 2.80 1.43
N VAL A 156 10.57 2.45 1.48
CA VAL A 156 9.49 3.45 1.37
C VAL A 156 9.33 4.33 2.60
N SER A 157 10.06 4.06 3.68
CA SER A 157 10.04 4.81 4.94
C SER A 157 11.32 4.53 5.73
N HIS A 158 11.67 5.39 6.68
CA HIS A 158 12.75 5.12 7.62
C HIS A 158 12.45 3.88 8.48
N GLY A 159 11.19 3.70 8.90
CA GLY A 159 10.78 2.48 9.59
C GLY A 159 11.00 1.22 8.75
N MET A 160 10.71 1.27 7.45
CA MET A 160 11.01 0.16 6.53
C MET A 160 12.51 -0.07 6.38
N LYS A 161 13.33 0.99 6.32
CA LYS A 161 14.80 0.86 6.29
C LYS A 161 15.34 0.14 7.54
N GLU A 162 14.84 0.50 8.71
CA GLU A 162 15.19 -0.16 9.98
C GLU A 162 14.80 -1.65 9.96
N ASP A 163 13.60 -1.97 9.45
CA ASP A 163 13.15 -3.36 9.32
C ASP A 163 14.01 -4.17 8.34
N VAL A 164 14.42 -3.58 7.20
CA VAL A 164 15.32 -4.23 6.24
C VAL A 164 16.67 -4.55 6.90
N LEU A 165 17.28 -3.58 7.58
CA LEU A 165 18.57 -3.75 8.27
C LEU A 165 18.51 -4.80 9.38
N ARG A 166 17.36 -4.95 10.02
CA ARG A 166 17.15 -5.93 11.09
C ARG A 166 16.96 -7.35 10.55
N LEU A 167 16.39 -7.51 9.36
CA LEU A 167 15.94 -8.81 8.83
C LEU A 167 16.87 -9.41 7.77
N PHE A 168 17.68 -8.59 7.11
CA PHE A 168 18.52 -9.01 5.99
C PHE A 168 19.97 -8.53 6.17
N ASP A 169 20.92 -9.31 5.66
CA ASP A 169 22.34 -8.93 5.66
C ASP A 169 22.65 -8.01 4.47
N VAL A 170 22.30 -6.73 4.60
CA VAL A 170 22.46 -5.70 3.56
C VAL A 170 23.35 -4.57 4.07
N ASN A 171 24.30 -4.11 3.23
CA ASN A 171 25.09 -2.91 3.51
C ASN A 171 24.14 -1.69 3.62
N PRO A 172 24.12 -0.94 4.75
CA PRO A 172 23.29 0.25 4.92
C PRO A 172 23.45 1.32 3.83
N GLU A 173 24.62 1.41 3.19
CA GLU A 173 24.90 2.35 2.09
C GLU A 173 24.16 2.01 0.80
N LYS A 174 23.60 0.79 0.69
CA LYS A 174 22.76 0.39 -0.44
C LYS A 174 21.28 0.68 -0.23
N ILE A 175 20.89 1.21 0.93
CA ILE A 175 19.48 1.43 1.27
C ILE A 175 19.18 2.93 1.25
N GLU A 176 18.44 3.34 0.24
CA GLU A 176 17.93 4.70 0.09
C GLU A 176 16.48 4.78 0.56
N VAL A 177 16.12 5.84 1.27
CA VAL A 177 14.74 6.09 1.68
C VAL A 177 14.11 7.01 0.65
N ILE A 178 13.18 6.47 -0.14
CA ILE A 178 12.38 7.26 -1.10
C ILE A 178 10.91 6.93 -0.82
N TYR A 179 10.15 7.95 -0.45
CA TYR A 179 8.75 7.81 -0.08
C TYR A 179 7.86 7.43 -1.27
N ASN A 180 6.72 6.79 -0.99
CA ASN A 180 5.69 6.69 -2.03
C ASN A 180 5.08 8.06 -2.28
N GLY A 181 4.68 8.32 -3.52
CA GLY A 181 3.96 9.52 -3.88
C GLY A 181 2.44 9.34 -3.89
N ILE A 182 1.74 10.44 -4.14
CA ILE A 182 0.32 10.51 -4.46
C ILE A 182 0.11 11.49 -5.64
N ASP A 183 -0.88 11.20 -6.49
CA ASP A 183 -1.28 12.10 -7.55
C ASP A 183 -2.27 13.13 -6.99
N THR A 184 -1.81 14.37 -6.82
CA THR A 184 -2.56 15.44 -6.19
C THR A 184 -3.55 16.14 -7.12
N ASP A 185 -3.44 15.90 -8.42
CA ASP A 185 -4.43 16.36 -9.40
C ASP A 185 -5.62 15.39 -9.42
N GLU A 186 -5.36 14.11 -9.16
CA GLU A 186 -6.40 13.09 -9.04
C GLU A 186 -7.04 13.07 -7.64
N TYR A 187 -6.24 13.01 -6.57
CA TYR A 187 -6.72 13.06 -5.19
C TYR A 187 -6.71 14.49 -4.68
N GLN A 188 -7.89 15.11 -4.66
CA GLN A 188 -8.07 16.48 -4.20
C GLN A 188 -9.48 16.70 -3.62
N PRO A 189 -9.69 17.79 -2.85
CA PRO A 189 -11.02 18.18 -2.42
C PRO A 189 -11.98 18.28 -3.61
N VAL A 190 -13.12 17.62 -3.51
CA VAL A 190 -14.21 17.68 -4.48
C VAL A 190 -15.51 18.01 -3.77
N THR A 191 -16.40 18.70 -4.47
CA THR A 191 -17.75 19.02 -3.96
C THR A 191 -18.81 18.02 -4.41
N THR A 192 -18.46 17.08 -5.29
CA THR A 192 -19.38 16.06 -5.79
C THR A 192 -19.70 15.04 -4.69
N ARG A 193 -20.95 14.57 -4.68
CA ARG A 193 -21.51 13.70 -3.62
C ARG A 193 -22.31 12.53 -4.19
N ASP A 194 -22.24 12.28 -5.49
CA ASP A 194 -23.00 11.22 -6.17
C ASP A 194 -22.80 9.86 -5.50
N SER A 195 -21.56 9.56 -5.09
CA SER A 195 -21.22 8.30 -4.45
C SER A 195 -21.76 8.19 -3.04
N LEU A 196 -21.88 9.30 -2.30
CA LEU A 196 -22.46 9.28 -0.95
C LEU A 196 -23.91 8.82 -1.02
N GLU A 197 -24.72 9.42 -1.89
CA GLU A 197 -26.11 9.02 -2.11
C GLU A 197 -26.23 7.58 -2.59
N LYS A 198 -25.38 7.18 -3.56
CA LYS A 198 -25.33 5.79 -4.08
C LYS A 198 -25.11 4.77 -2.96
N TYR A 199 -24.26 5.10 -1.99
CA TYR A 199 -23.88 4.20 -0.91
C TYR A 199 -24.67 4.39 0.39
N GLY A 200 -25.69 5.26 0.39
CA GLY A 200 -26.51 5.52 1.57
C GLY A 200 -25.80 6.29 2.68
N VAL A 201 -24.75 7.04 2.34
CA VAL A 201 -24.05 7.96 3.24
C VAL A 201 -24.83 9.27 3.28
N ASP A 202 -25.37 9.66 4.44
CA ASP A 202 -26.09 10.94 4.57
C ASP A 202 -25.08 12.10 4.55
N PRO A 203 -25.09 12.97 3.51
CA PRO A 203 -24.12 14.05 3.36
C PRO A 203 -24.29 15.20 4.37
N ASN A 204 -25.35 15.19 5.18
CA ASN A 204 -25.61 16.21 6.19
C ASN A 204 -25.07 15.83 7.58
N ILE A 205 -24.66 14.57 7.75
CA ILE A 205 -24.09 14.08 9.01
C ILE A 205 -22.58 13.88 8.78
N PRO A 206 -21.69 14.54 9.57
CA PRO A 206 -20.26 14.31 9.45
C PRO A 206 -19.93 12.84 9.76
N TYR A 207 -19.08 12.23 8.92
CA TYR A 207 -18.73 10.82 9.06
C TYR A 207 -17.23 10.55 9.21
N VAL A 208 -16.93 9.49 9.96
CA VAL A 208 -15.62 8.85 9.99
C VAL A 208 -15.55 7.90 8.82
N LEU A 209 -14.48 7.96 8.05
CA LEU A 209 -14.23 7.05 6.94
C LEU A 209 -13.13 6.06 7.28
N PHE A 210 -13.34 4.80 6.89
CA PHE A 210 -12.28 3.83 6.66
C PHE A 210 -12.34 3.37 5.21
N VAL A 211 -11.17 3.20 4.58
CA VAL A 211 -11.03 2.63 3.23
C VAL A 211 -9.93 1.56 3.26
N GLY A 212 -10.26 0.33 2.84
CA GLY A 212 -9.24 -0.71 2.71
C GLY A 212 -9.81 -2.13 2.67
N ARG A 213 -8.93 -3.11 2.43
CA ARG A 213 -9.31 -4.54 2.44
C ARG A 213 -9.59 -5.03 3.86
N ILE A 214 -10.50 -5.99 3.99
CA ILE A 214 -10.80 -6.66 5.27
C ILE A 214 -9.67 -7.65 5.61
N THR A 215 -8.64 -7.13 6.27
CA THR A 215 -7.43 -7.89 6.63
C THR A 215 -6.98 -7.53 8.04
N ARG A 216 -6.31 -8.45 8.72
CA ARG A 216 -5.78 -8.21 10.08
C ARG A 216 -4.85 -7.01 10.10
N GLN A 217 -3.97 -6.90 9.10
CA GLN A 217 -2.99 -5.82 8.97
C GLN A 217 -3.64 -4.43 8.96
N LYS A 218 -4.83 -4.29 8.37
CA LYS A 218 -5.56 -3.03 8.28
C LYS A 218 -6.34 -2.68 9.55
N GLY A 219 -6.41 -3.59 10.52
CA GLY A 219 -6.95 -3.33 11.86
C GLY A 219 -8.41 -2.86 11.89
N ILE A 220 -9.19 -3.12 10.84
CA ILE A 220 -10.57 -2.63 10.69
C ILE A 220 -11.47 -2.99 11.87
N ILE A 221 -11.26 -4.19 12.45
CA ILE A 221 -11.99 -4.64 13.64
C ILE A 221 -11.78 -3.70 14.83
N HIS A 222 -10.60 -3.10 14.99
CA HIS A 222 -10.36 -2.12 16.05
C HIS A 222 -11.21 -0.86 15.88
N LEU A 223 -11.42 -0.41 14.63
CA LEU A 223 -12.36 0.68 14.38
C LEU A 223 -13.81 0.25 14.63
N VAL A 224 -14.22 -0.96 14.23
CA VAL A 224 -15.56 -1.48 14.53
C VAL A 224 -15.81 -1.49 16.06
N ASN A 225 -14.83 -1.93 16.85
CA ASN A 225 -14.90 -1.90 18.31
C ASN A 225 -14.95 -0.47 18.87
N ALA A 226 -14.23 0.47 18.24
CA ALA A 226 -14.20 1.87 18.61
C ALA A 226 -15.55 2.58 18.44
N ILE A 227 -16.43 2.08 17.56
CA ILE A 227 -17.78 2.65 17.32
C ILE A 227 -18.59 2.76 18.62
N SER A 228 -18.43 1.83 19.55
CA SER A 228 -19.13 1.87 20.85
C SER A 228 -18.73 3.07 21.73
N TYR A 229 -17.55 3.66 21.47
CA TYR A 229 -16.98 4.79 22.19
C TYR A 229 -17.14 6.13 21.45
N LEU A 230 -17.68 6.13 20.22
CA LEU A 230 -17.94 7.34 19.45
C LEU A 230 -19.21 8.05 19.94
N ASP A 231 -19.27 9.38 19.81
CA ASP A 231 -20.48 10.16 20.12
C ASP A 231 -21.68 9.69 19.26
N PRO A 232 -22.91 9.52 19.82
CA PRO A 232 -24.06 8.91 19.15
C PRO A 232 -24.43 9.46 17.77
N GLY A 233 -24.23 10.77 17.56
CA GLY A 233 -24.58 11.46 16.30
C GLY A 233 -23.57 11.30 15.17
N ILE A 234 -22.41 10.70 15.42
CA ILE A 234 -21.38 10.48 14.39
C ILE A 234 -21.83 9.35 13.45
N GLN A 235 -21.73 9.59 12.15
CA GLN A 235 -21.87 8.56 11.13
C GLN A 235 -20.53 7.85 10.89
N VAL A 236 -20.57 6.55 10.62
CA VAL A 236 -19.36 5.77 10.33
C VAL A 236 -19.55 5.08 8.99
N VAL A 237 -18.60 5.31 8.09
CA VAL A 237 -18.55 4.71 6.75
C VAL A 237 -17.36 3.77 6.67
N LEU A 238 -17.66 2.48 6.62
CA LEU A 238 -16.69 1.41 6.43
C LEU A 238 -16.67 1.05 4.95
N CYS A 239 -15.76 1.62 4.17
CA CYS A 239 -15.53 1.22 2.78
C CYS A 239 -14.52 0.07 2.77
N ALA A 240 -15.02 -1.15 2.94
CA ALA A 240 -14.17 -2.31 3.13
C ALA A 240 -14.79 -3.59 2.57
N GLY A 241 -14.04 -4.26 1.70
CA GLY A 241 -14.39 -5.55 1.12
C GLY A 241 -13.16 -6.44 0.93
N ALA A 242 -13.33 -7.52 0.14
CA ALA A 242 -12.27 -8.47 -0.21
C ALA A 242 -11.52 -9.05 1.01
N PRO A 243 -12.20 -9.83 1.88
CA PRO A 243 -11.55 -10.45 3.02
C PRO A 243 -10.51 -11.49 2.62
N ASP A 244 -9.36 -11.48 3.30
CA ASP A 244 -8.26 -12.42 3.04
C ASP A 244 -8.57 -13.86 3.52
N THR A 245 -9.41 -14.02 4.54
CA THR A 245 -9.81 -15.33 5.10
C THR A 245 -11.30 -15.37 5.44
N GLU A 246 -11.90 -16.57 5.45
CA GLU A 246 -13.30 -16.76 5.87
C GLU A 246 -13.52 -16.36 7.35
N GLU A 247 -12.51 -16.53 8.19
CA GLU A 247 -12.57 -16.19 9.61
C GLU A 247 -12.74 -14.69 9.84
N ILE A 248 -11.89 -13.85 9.22
CA ILE A 248 -12.02 -12.39 9.36
C ILE A 248 -13.27 -11.86 8.65
N ALA A 249 -13.70 -12.51 7.56
CA ALA A 249 -14.98 -12.17 6.93
C ALA A 249 -16.14 -12.33 7.91
N LYS A 250 -16.20 -13.47 8.61
CA LYS A 250 -17.23 -13.73 9.62
C LYS A 250 -17.16 -12.74 10.78
N GLU A 251 -15.97 -12.50 11.32
CA GLU A 251 -15.77 -11.55 12.43
C GLU A 251 -16.21 -10.14 12.05
N MET A 252 -15.88 -9.69 10.83
CA MET A 252 -16.33 -8.40 10.31
C MET A 252 -17.86 -8.34 10.19
N HIS A 253 -18.50 -9.35 9.59
CA HIS A 253 -19.96 -9.42 9.49
C HIS A 253 -20.64 -9.38 10.87
N ASP A 254 -20.16 -10.18 11.82
CA ASP A 254 -20.72 -10.26 13.17
C ASP A 254 -20.55 -8.92 13.91
N GLY A 255 -19.36 -8.31 13.82
CA GLY A 255 -19.04 -7.03 14.45
C GLY A 255 -19.86 -5.88 13.88
N VAL A 256 -19.94 -5.73 12.55
CA VAL A 256 -20.76 -4.70 11.90
C VAL A 256 -22.24 -4.89 12.22
N SER A 257 -22.74 -6.12 12.19
CA SER A 257 -24.14 -6.42 12.52
C SER A 257 -24.48 -6.05 13.96
N ALA A 258 -23.55 -6.25 14.90
CA ALA A 258 -23.72 -5.84 16.29
C ALA A 258 -23.81 -4.31 16.44
N VAL A 259 -22.92 -3.55 15.81
CA VAL A 259 -22.95 -2.08 15.91
C VAL A 259 -24.13 -1.45 15.16
N GLN A 260 -24.55 -2.02 14.02
CA GLN A 260 -25.74 -1.58 13.29
C GLN A 260 -27.04 -1.81 14.07
N LYS A 261 -27.12 -2.87 14.89
CA LYS A 261 -28.26 -3.07 15.81
C LYS A 261 -28.27 -2.05 16.94
N ALA A 262 -27.11 -1.55 17.35
CA ALA A 262 -26.97 -0.60 18.44
C ALA A 262 -27.12 0.86 17.97
N ARG A 263 -26.82 1.17 16.69
CA ARG A 263 -26.73 2.53 16.15
C ARG A 263 -27.18 2.59 14.67
N GLU A 264 -27.99 3.58 14.33
CA GLU A 264 -28.57 3.73 12.98
C GLU A 264 -27.58 4.28 11.94
N ASN A 265 -26.54 5.03 12.35
CA ASN A 265 -25.66 5.78 11.45
C ASN A 265 -24.39 5.00 11.01
N ILE A 266 -24.51 3.69 10.75
CA ILE A 266 -23.36 2.85 10.35
C ILE A 266 -23.57 2.31 8.94
N VAL A 267 -22.76 2.81 8.00
CA VAL A 267 -22.77 2.42 6.59
C VAL A 267 -21.58 1.50 6.32
N TRP A 268 -21.86 0.29 5.81
CA TRP A 268 -20.82 -0.63 5.35
C TRP A 268 -20.95 -0.83 3.84
N ILE A 269 -19.92 -0.41 3.10
CA ILE A 269 -19.78 -0.62 1.67
C ILE A 269 -18.90 -1.85 1.48
N ASP A 270 -19.53 -3.03 1.38
CA ASP A 270 -18.87 -4.34 1.20
C ASP A 270 -18.60 -4.65 -0.29
N GLU A 271 -17.97 -3.69 -0.97
CA GLU A 271 -17.52 -3.86 -2.35
C GLU A 271 -16.28 -3.03 -2.66
N MET A 272 -15.56 -3.41 -3.71
CA MET A 272 -14.50 -2.56 -4.25
C MET A 272 -15.14 -1.39 -5.01
N VAL A 273 -14.94 -0.17 -4.51
CA VAL A 273 -15.49 1.02 -5.13
C VAL A 273 -14.61 1.52 -6.27
N SER A 274 -15.20 2.24 -7.21
CA SER A 274 -14.42 2.97 -8.23
C SER A 274 -13.53 4.02 -7.58
N LYS A 275 -12.43 4.37 -8.24
CA LYS A 275 -11.53 5.43 -7.76
C LYS A 275 -12.25 6.78 -7.56
N LYS A 276 -13.14 7.17 -8.49
CA LYS A 276 -13.99 8.38 -8.34
C LYS A 276 -14.77 8.33 -7.02
N ALA A 277 -15.38 7.20 -6.72
CA ALA A 277 -16.15 7.02 -5.49
C ALA A 277 -15.26 7.06 -4.24
N ALA A 278 -14.07 6.45 -4.26
CA ALA A 278 -13.12 6.55 -3.16
C ALA A 278 -12.71 8.02 -2.90
N ILE A 279 -12.43 8.80 -3.95
CA ILE A 279 -12.08 10.22 -3.82
C ILE A 279 -13.24 11.02 -3.22
N GLU A 280 -14.48 10.81 -3.69
CA GLU A 280 -15.66 11.47 -3.10
C GLU A 280 -15.86 11.12 -1.64
N LEU A 281 -15.64 9.85 -1.26
CA LEU A 281 -15.69 9.41 0.13
C LEU A 281 -14.59 10.09 0.96
N TYR A 282 -13.34 10.14 0.48
CA TYR A 282 -12.26 10.82 1.20
C TYR A 282 -12.55 12.32 1.37
N ALA A 283 -12.90 13.01 0.29
CA ALA A 283 -13.06 14.47 0.28
C ALA A 283 -14.27 14.98 1.07
N ASN A 284 -15.30 14.15 1.26
CA ASN A 284 -16.47 14.53 2.06
C ASN A 284 -16.41 13.98 3.50
N ALA A 285 -15.39 13.19 3.85
CA ALA A 285 -15.23 12.68 5.21
C ALA A 285 -14.84 13.81 6.18
N ALA A 286 -15.38 13.76 7.39
CA ALA A 286 -14.93 14.69 8.44
C ALA A 286 -13.59 14.25 9.03
N VAL A 287 -13.37 12.94 9.12
CA VAL A 287 -12.13 12.32 9.61
C VAL A 287 -11.91 11.02 8.85
N PHE A 288 -10.66 10.75 8.45
CA PHE A 288 -10.25 9.44 7.99
C PHE A 288 -9.58 8.66 9.13
N CYS A 289 -9.93 7.39 9.30
CA CYS A 289 -9.36 6.51 10.32
C CYS A 289 -8.55 5.37 9.69
N CYS A 290 -7.26 5.28 10.04
CA CYS A 290 -6.34 4.22 9.64
C CYS A 290 -5.86 3.43 10.87
N PRO A 291 -6.62 2.43 11.34
CA PRO A 291 -6.30 1.65 12.55
C PRO A 291 -5.31 0.49 12.27
N SER A 292 -4.46 0.60 11.25
CA SER A 292 -3.57 -0.49 10.81
C SER A 292 -2.66 -0.97 11.94
N ILE A 293 -2.44 -2.28 12.04
CA ILE A 293 -1.45 -2.87 12.98
C ILE A 293 -0.09 -3.12 12.28
N TYR A 294 -0.10 -3.17 10.95
CA TYR A 294 1.08 -3.25 10.11
C TYR A 294 0.88 -2.38 8.86
N GLU A 295 1.65 -1.29 8.76
CA GLU A 295 1.57 -0.35 7.64
C GLU A 295 2.96 0.20 7.29
N PRO A 296 3.66 -0.40 6.31
CA PRO A 296 4.99 0.03 5.87
C PRO A 296 5.13 1.52 5.54
N PHE A 297 4.08 2.12 4.99
CA PHE A 297 4.06 3.53 4.59
C PHE A 297 2.72 4.21 4.89
N GLY A 298 1.63 3.67 4.34
CA GLY A 298 0.29 4.22 4.56
C GLY A 298 -0.18 5.17 3.44
N ILE A 299 -0.17 4.69 2.20
CA ILE A 299 -0.65 5.44 1.02
C ILE A 299 -2.09 5.96 1.22
N ILE A 300 -2.96 5.19 1.88
CA ILE A 300 -4.34 5.61 2.19
C ILE A 300 -4.42 6.86 3.08
N ASN A 301 -3.39 7.11 3.90
CA ASN A 301 -3.29 8.36 4.66
C ASN A 301 -2.97 9.54 3.73
N LEU A 302 -2.10 9.33 2.74
CA LEU A 302 -1.84 10.33 1.70
C LEU A 302 -3.10 10.62 0.87
N GLU A 303 -3.88 9.61 0.50
CA GLU A 303 -5.16 9.80 -0.21
C GLU A 303 -6.12 10.70 0.58
N ALA A 304 -6.28 10.45 1.89
CA ALA A 304 -7.11 11.29 2.75
C ALA A 304 -6.55 12.71 2.91
N MET A 305 -5.25 12.84 3.18
CA MET A 305 -4.59 14.14 3.34
C MET A 305 -4.62 14.97 2.06
N ALA A 306 -4.43 14.33 0.88
CA ALA A 306 -4.52 14.99 -0.43
C ALA A 306 -5.91 15.59 -0.65
N CYS A 307 -6.96 14.90 -0.20
CA CYS A 307 -8.35 15.36 -0.20
C CYS A 307 -8.68 16.38 0.90
N ALA A 308 -7.68 16.89 1.63
CA ALA A 308 -7.81 17.80 2.77
C ALA A 308 -8.65 17.25 3.94
N THR A 309 -8.57 15.94 4.17
CA THR A 309 -9.25 15.26 5.28
C THR A 309 -8.24 14.93 6.39
N PRO A 310 -8.49 15.34 7.64
CA PRO A 310 -7.59 15.02 8.76
C PRO A 310 -7.62 13.52 9.06
N VAL A 311 -6.48 13.01 9.52
CA VAL A 311 -6.26 11.58 9.74
C VAL A 311 -6.19 11.26 11.23
N VAL A 312 -6.86 10.20 11.66
CA VAL A 312 -6.58 9.51 12.93
C VAL A 312 -5.99 8.15 12.57
N ALA A 313 -4.76 7.88 12.96
CA ALA A 313 -4.08 6.66 12.56
C ALA A 313 -3.27 6.05 13.70
N SER A 314 -3.05 4.75 13.66
CA SER A 314 -2.11 4.08 14.56
C SER A 314 -0.68 4.57 14.35
N ALA A 315 0.10 4.64 15.43
CA ALA A 315 1.50 5.06 15.40
C ALA A 315 2.45 3.90 15.01
N VAL A 316 2.18 3.24 13.88
CA VAL A 316 2.97 2.09 13.39
C VAL A 316 3.64 2.35 12.05
N GLY A 317 4.75 1.66 11.80
CA GLY A 317 5.47 1.69 10.53
C GLY A 317 5.70 3.10 9.98
N GLY A 318 5.46 3.28 8.69
CA GLY A 318 5.65 4.56 8.00
C GLY A 318 4.53 5.58 8.21
N ILE A 319 3.42 5.23 8.89
CA ILE A 319 2.35 6.19 9.20
C ILE A 319 2.92 7.39 9.98
N LYS A 320 3.89 7.13 10.87
CA LYS A 320 4.57 8.14 11.68
C LYS A 320 5.35 9.18 10.87
N GLU A 321 5.69 8.86 9.62
CA GLU A 321 6.42 9.74 8.71
C GLU A 321 5.47 10.50 7.78
N VAL A 322 4.27 9.94 7.55
CA VAL A 322 3.22 10.56 6.74
C VAL A 322 2.41 11.57 7.56
N VAL A 323 1.84 11.14 8.69
CA VAL A 323 0.95 11.95 9.54
C VAL A 323 1.76 12.66 10.62
N ILE A 324 1.69 13.98 10.66
CA ILE A 324 2.30 14.78 11.72
C ILE A 324 1.28 14.93 12.85
N HIS A 325 1.58 14.29 13.99
CA HIS A 325 0.73 14.30 15.17
C HIS A 325 0.39 15.73 15.61
N GLU A 326 -0.89 15.97 15.89
CA GLU A 326 -1.49 17.27 16.26
C GLU A 326 -1.45 18.37 15.19
N GLU A 327 -0.87 18.11 14.02
CA GLU A 327 -0.76 19.08 12.92
C GLU A 327 -1.60 18.68 11.71
N THR A 328 -1.41 17.47 11.18
CA THR A 328 -2.19 16.95 10.03
C THR A 328 -3.21 15.89 10.46
N GLY A 329 -3.20 15.51 11.73
CA GLY A 329 -3.98 14.41 12.27
C GLY A 329 -3.50 13.97 13.65
N PHE A 330 -4.03 12.86 14.16
CA PHE A 330 -3.60 12.26 15.42
C PHE A 330 -3.01 10.87 15.19
N LEU A 331 -1.80 10.67 15.68
CA LEU A 331 -1.19 9.36 15.87
C LEU A 331 -1.62 8.75 17.22
N VAL A 332 -2.16 7.54 17.19
CA VAL A 332 -2.64 6.78 18.35
C VAL A 332 -1.66 5.66 18.66
N HIS A 333 -1.16 5.61 19.90
CA HIS A 333 -0.26 4.55 20.32
C HIS A 333 -0.96 3.18 20.27
N LEU A 334 -0.23 2.18 19.76
CA LEU A 334 -0.67 0.79 19.69
C LEU A 334 0.33 -0.08 20.46
N ASP A 335 -0.06 -0.53 21.65
CA ASP A 335 0.68 -1.57 22.38
C ASP A 335 0.35 -2.93 21.77
N GLN A 336 1.27 -3.45 20.95
CA GLN A 336 1.11 -4.70 20.22
C GLN A 336 2.21 -5.71 20.53
N TYR A 337 1.92 -6.98 20.25
CA TYR A 337 2.94 -8.03 20.27
C TYR A 337 4.07 -7.71 19.27
N GLN A 338 5.30 -8.04 19.66
CA GLN A 338 6.50 -7.80 18.84
C GLN A 338 6.74 -8.90 17.79
N GLU A 339 5.92 -9.95 17.81
CA GLU A 339 5.96 -11.08 16.90
C GLU A 339 4.56 -11.30 16.31
N SER A 340 4.52 -11.98 15.15
CA SER A 340 3.26 -12.35 14.50
C SER A 340 2.32 -13.02 15.51
N PRO A 341 1.04 -12.60 15.58
CA PRO A 341 0.31 -11.82 14.57
C PRO A 341 0.40 -10.29 14.68
N PHE A 342 1.27 -9.73 15.55
CA PHE A 342 1.38 -8.29 15.81
C PHE A 342 0.06 -7.66 16.31
N GLU A 343 -0.75 -8.44 17.02
CA GLU A 343 -2.06 -8.00 17.54
C GLU A 343 -1.92 -7.02 18.71
N ALA A 344 -2.95 -6.19 18.90
CA ALA A 344 -3.06 -5.33 20.08
C ALA A 344 -3.10 -6.17 21.36
N ARG A 345 -2.27 -5.84 22.35
CA ARG A 345 -2.28 -6.52 23.66
C ARG A 345 -3.57 -6.25 24.42
N ASN A 346 -4.12 -5.05 24.28
CA ASN A 346 -5.40 -4.65 24.82
C ASN A 346 -6.26 -4.01 23.71
N PRO A 347 -7.02 -4.82 22.94
CA PRO A 347 -7.82 -4.31 21.83
C PRO A 347 -8.90 -3.30 22.23
N ASP A 348 -9.46 -3.41 23.45
CA ASP A 348 -10.47 -2.46 23.94
C ASP A 348 -9.87 -1.09 24.26
N GLU A 349 -8.69 -1.08 24.89
CA GLU A 349 -7.95 0.16 25.17
C GLU A 349 -7.54 0.86 23.88
N PHE A 350 -7.07 0.11 22.89
CA PHE A 350 -6.76 0.68 21.57
C PHE A 350 -8.02 1.23 20.87
N ALA A 351 -9.15 0.53 20.96
CA ALA A 351 -10.42 1.02 20.42
C ALA A 351 -10.89 2.34 21.09
N ARG A 352 -10.74 2.46 22.42
CA ARG A 352 -11.00 3.72 23.14
C ARG A 352 -10.05 4.82 22.72
N ALA A 353 -8.76 4.51 22.59
CA ALA A 353 -7.73 5.46 22.18
C ALA A 353 -7.91 5.95 20.74
N LEU A 354 -8.49 5.14 19.85
CA LEU A 354 -8.92 5.56 18.51
C LEU A 354 -10.13 6.51 18.58
N ALA A 355 -11.12 6.19 19.42
CA ALA A 355 -12.36 6.96 19.52
C ALA A 355 -12.16 8.37 20.09
N GLU A 356 -11.22 8.57 21.00
CA GLU A 356 -10.96 9.87 21.64
C GLU A 356 -10.63 11.00 20.65
N PRO A 357 -9.57 10.90 19.81
CA PRO A 357 -9.26 11.92 18.82
C PRO A 357 -10.32 12.02 17.71
N ILE A 358 -11.00 10.93 17.38
CA ILE A 358 -12.14 10.98 16.44
C ILE A 358 -13.25 11.86 17.01
N ASN A 359 -13.66 11.65 18.27
CA ASN A 359 -14.67 12.47 18.92
C ASN A 359 -14.24 13.94 19.05
N LEU A 360 -12.96 14.19 19.39
CA LEU A 360 -12.41 15.54 19.44
C LEU A 360 -12.56 16.25 18.09
N LEU A 361 -12.09 15.61 17.02
CA LEU A 361 -12.22 16.15 15.67
C LEU A 361 -13.70 16.33 15.29
N MET A 362 -14.58 15.40 15.62
CA MET A 362 -16.02 15.50 15.32
C MET A 362 -16.72 16.66 16.04
N ARG A 363 -16.23 17.07 17.20
CA ARG A 363 -16.76 18.22 17.95
C ARG A 363 -16.19 19.57 17.48
N ASP A 364 -15.01 19.59 16.86
CA ASP A 364 -14.32 20.83 16.48
C ASP A 364 -14.08 20.92 14.96
N GLU A 365 -14.99 21.59 14.26
CA GLU A 365 -14.88 21.80 12.81
C GLU A 365 -13.67 22.66 12.42
N ALA A 366 -13.31 23.66 13.24
CA ALA A 366 -12.18 24.53 12.94
C ALA A 366 -10.86 23.74 13.01
N LEU A 367 -10.74 22.86 14.01
CA LEU A 367 -9.63 21.92 14.13
C LEU A 367 -9.55 20.98 12.92
N ARG A 368 -10.67 20.37 12.53
CA ARG A 368 -10.71 19.49 11.35
C ARG A 368 -10.22 20.18 10.09
N ARG A 369 -10.74 21.37 9.79
CA ARG A 369 -10.36 22.14 8.60
C ARG A 369 -8.89 22.53 8.63
N ARG A 370 -8.38 22.97 9.78
CA ARG A 370 -6.97 23.32 9.96
C ARG A 370 -6.05 22.12 9.68
N MET A 371 -6.34 20.97 10.30
CA MET A 371 -5.53 19.76 10.13
C MET A 371 -5.63 19.18 8.71
N GLY A 372 -6.83 19.19 8.13
CA GLY A 372 -7.05 18.75 6.75
C GLY A 372 -6.26 19.58 5.75
N ASN A 373 -6.30 20.91 5.88
CA ASN A 373 -5.52 21.82 5.02
C ASN A 373 -4.01 21.61 5.19
N ALA A 374 -3.52 21.50 6.42
CA ALA A 374 -2.11 21.22 6.69
C ALA A 374 -1.68 19.86 6.10
N GLY A 375 -2.56 18.85 6.15
CA GLY A 375 -2.35 17.56 5.51
C GLY A 375 -2.18 17.68 4.00
N ARG A 376 -3.05 18.46 3.33
CA ARG A 376 -2.94 18.70 1.89
C ARG A 376 -1.67 19.47 1.52
N GLU A 377 -1.33 20.52 2.26
CA GLU A 377 -0.11 21.30 2.04
C GLU A 377 1.13 20.39 2.12
N ARG A 378 1.23 19.58 3.18
CA ARG A 378 2.31 18.59 3.33
C ARG A 378 2.38 17.61 2.16
N VAL A 379 1.23 17.10 1.71
CA VAL A 379 1.16 16.19 0.56
C VAL A 379 1.75 16.82 -0.70
N MET A 380 1.36 18.07 -1.00
CA MET A 380 1.84 18.79 -2.18
C MET A 380 3.35 19.03 -2.14
N GLU A 381 3.89 19.32 -0.95
CA GLU A 381 5.31 19.66 -0.78
C GLU A 381 6.22 18.42 -0.80
N VAL A 382 5.80 17.33 -0.14
CA VAL A 382 6.69 16.20 0.17
C VAL A 382 6.41 14.97 -0.68
N PHE A 383 5.16 14.72 -1.05
CA PHE A 383 4.72 13.41 -1.56
C PHE A 383 4.24 13.46 -3.02
N SER A 384 4.59 14.49 -3.80
CA SER A 384 4.23 14.53 -5.22
C SER A 384 5.02 13.51 -6.04
N TRP A 385 4.36 12.78 -6.93
CA TRP A 385 5.04 11.80 -7.80
C TRP A 385 6.11 12.43 -8.69
N HIS A 386 5.97 13.71 -9.03
CA HIS A 386 6.97 14.44 -9.80
C HIS A 386 8.31 14.56 -9.04
N ALA A 387 8.28 14.77 -7.73
CA ALA A 387 9.47 14.80 -6.89
C ALA A 387 10.07 13.39 -6.74
N ILE A 388 9.23 12.41 -6.40
CA ILE A 388 9.64 11.01 -6.21
C ILE A 388 10.28 10.44 -7.49
N ALA A 389 9.72 10.69 -8.67
CA ALA A 389 10.29 10.22 -9.93
C ALA A 389 11.67 10.82 -10.23
N ARG A 390 11.92 12.07 -9.81
CA ARG A 390 13.26 12.67 -9.93
C ARG A 390 14.27 12.00 -9.01
N GLU A 391 13.91 11.77 -7.75
CA GLU A 391 14.78 11.07 -6.80
C GLU A 391 15.13 9.67 -7.30
N VAL A 392 14.15 8.92 -7.81
CA VAL A 392 14.37 7.58 -8.39
C VAL A 392 15.27 7.65 -9.63
N ARG A 393 15.07 8.63 -10.53
CA ARG A 393 15.95 8.82 -11.68
C ARG A 393 17.38 9.13 -11.24
N ASP A 394 17.57 10.02 -10.28
CA ASP A 394 18.90 10.45 -9.83
C ASP A 394 19.63 9.26 -9.17
N LEU A 395 18.90 8.44 -8.40
CA LEU A 395 19.38 7.15 -7.89
C LEU A 395 19.83 6.22 -9.02
N TYR A 396 19.03 6.07 -10.08
CA TYR A 396 19.40 5.24 -11.22
C TYR A 396 20.66 5.72 -11.92
N GLN A 397 20.82 7.03 -12.13
CA GLN A 397 22.02 7.61 -12.73
C GLN A 397 23.26 7.27 -11.90
N GLY A 398 23.18 7.41 -10.57
CA GLY A 398 24.26 7.05 -9.66
C GLY A 398 24.63 5.57 -9.67
N LEU A 399 23.73 4.67 -10.09
CA LEU A 399 23.99 3.24 -10.21
C LEU A 399 24.55 2.83 -11.59
N VAL A 400 24.06 3.44 -12.66
CA VAL A 400 24.43 3.04 -14.04
C VAL A 400 25.81 3.58 -14.42
N GLU A 401 26.15 4.83 -14.08
CA GLU A 401 27.45 5.42 -14.46
C GLU A 401 28.67 4.62 -13.95
N PRO A 402 28.70 4.13 -12.69
CA PRO A 402 29.80 3.29 -12.21
C PRO A 402 29.76 1.85 -12.76
N TRP A 403 28.61 1.40 -13.27
CA TRP A 403 28.41 0.03 -13.74
C TRP A 403 28.95 -0.19 -15.14
N GLU A 404 28.91 0.82 -16.02
CA GLU A 404 29.57 0.79 -17.34
C GLU A 404 31.10 0.61 -17.26
N HIS A 405 31.68 0.72 -16.06
CA HIS A 405 33.11 0.60 -15.78
C HIS A 405 33.52 -0.66 -14.99
N LYS A 406 32.59 -1.58 -14.72
CA LYS A 406 32.84 -2.90 -14.12
C LYS A 406 32.73 -4.00 -15.16
#